data_AF-A0A7C1UTV7-F1
#
_entry.id   AF-A0A7C1UTV7-F1
#
_cell.length_a   1.000
_cell.length_b   1.000
_cell.length_c   1.000
_cell.angle_alpha   90.00
_cell.angle_beta   90.00
_cell.angle_gamma   90.00
#
_symmetry.space_group_name_H-M   'P 1'
#
loop_
_entity.id
_entity.type
_entity.pdbx_description
1 polymer ?
#
loop_
_entity_poly.entity_id
_entity_poly.type
_entity_poly.pdbx_seq_one_letter_code
_entity_poly.pdbx_strand_id
1 'polypeptide(L)'
;MASTVEELTITYTEDGTDIVKELDKEILSKGAWSTIIFRYQEWNRAKGEYGPEKYSIRRYQKRGGEYQQKSKFNISSKDQARTIIAALEKWTAD
;
A
#
# COMPACT_ATOMS: atom_id res chain seq x y z
N MET A 1 6.73 -13.97 -7.31
CA MET A 1 7.17 -13.27 -6.07
C MET A 1 8.14 -12.17 -6.48
N ALA A 2 8.20 -11.07 -5.75
CA ALA A 2 9.03 -9.91 -6.12
C ALA A 2 10.46 -10.08 -5.59
N SER A 3 11.44 -9.96 -6.49
CA SER A 3 12.87 -10.03 -6.17
C SER A 3 13.45 -8.65 -5.83
N THR A 4 12.84 -7.60 -6.37
CA THR A 4 13.15 -6.18 -6.12
C THR A 4 12.02 -5.48 -5.37
N VAL A 5 12.30 -4.32 -4.78
CA VAL A 5 11.28 -3.55 -4.05
C VAL A 5 10.31 -2.90 -5.04
N GLU A 6 10.83 -2.53 -6.21
CA GLU A 6 10.12 -1.89 -7.31
C GLU A 6 9.08 -2.82 -7.95
N GLU A 7 9.29 -4.14 -7.91
CA GLU A 7 8.33 -5.16 -8.37
C GLU A 7 7.15 -5.37 -7.40
N LEU A 8 7.25 -4.93 -6.15
CA LEU A 8 6.17 -5.12 -5.19
C LEU A 8 4.95 -4.30 -5.57
N THR A 9 3.81 -4.97 -5.67
CA THR A 9 2.52 -4.36 -6.00
C THR A 9 1.43 -4.79 -5.00
N ILE A 10 0.41 -3.95 -4.86
CA ILE A 10 -0.83 -4.25 -4.16
C ILE A 10 -1.95 -4.72 -5.10
N THR A 11 -1.75 -4.63 -6.41
CA THR A 11 -2.76 -5.03 -7.40
C THR A 11 -3.14 -6.50 -7.22
N TYR A 12 -4.44 -6.77 -7.23
CA TYR A 12 -4.99 -8.12 -7.19
C TYR A 12 -6.12 -8.22 -8.20
N THR A 13 -5.95 -9.13 -9.16
CA THR A 13 -6.88 -9.36 -10.27
C THR A 13 -7.63 -10.66 -10.06
N GLU A 14 -8.96 -10.61 -10.20
CA GLU A 14 -9.86 -11.77 -10.16
C GLU A 14 -10.79 -11.67 -11.37
N ASP A 15 -10.94 -12.77 -12.13
CA ASP A 15 -11.80 -12.84 -13.32
C ASP A 15 -11.55 -11.70 -14.34
N GLY A 16 -10.28 -11.31 -14.52
CA GLY A 16 -9.88 -10.23 -15.43
C GLY A 16 -10.18 -8.81 -14.92
N THR A 17 -10.69 -8.66 -13.69
CA THR A 17 -10.95 -7.38 -13.04
C THR A 17 -9.99 -7.17 -11.87
N ASP A 18 -9.34 -6.01 -11.82
CA ASP A 18 -8.51 -5.62 -10.67
C ASP A 18 -9.41 -5.29 -9.47
N ILE A 19 -9.68 -6.29 -8.63
CA ILE A 19 -10.48 -6.09 -7.43
C ILE A 19 -9.77 -5.22 -6.38
N VAL A 20 -8.44 -5.20 -6.44
CA VAL A 20 -7.60 -4.17 -5.83
C VAL A 20 -6.75 -3.58 -6.93
N LYS A 21 -6.91 -2.29 -7.20
CA LYS A 21 -6.18 -1.56 -8.25
C LYS A 21 -5.18 -0.61 -7.62
N GLU A 22 -3.89 -0.89 -7.80
CA GLU A 22 -2.83 0.05 -7.46
C GLU A 22 -2.95 1.31 -8.33
N LEU A 23 -2.88 2.48 -7.69
CA LEU A 23 -2.84 3.78 -8.37
C LEU A 23 -1.45 4.40 -8.32
N ASP A 24 -0.73 4.15 -7.23
CA ASP A 24 0.62 4.67 -7.02
C ASP A 24 1.30 3.94 -5.83
N LYS A 25 2.62 4.12 -5.69
CA LYS A 25 3.36 3.69 -4.51
C LYS A 25 4.60 4.54 -4.25
N GLU A 26 4.95 4.66 -2.98
CA GLU A 26 6.15 5.33 -2.51
C GLU A 26 6.99 4.39 -1.65
N ILE A 27 8.29 4.30 -1.95
CA ILE A 27 9.23 3.46 -1.20
C ILE A 27 9.84 4.28 -0.08
N LEU A 28 9.42 4.03 1.15
CA LEU A 28 9.93 4.74 2.33
C LEU A 28 11.29 4.22 2.81
N SER A 29 11.57 2.93 2.59
CA SER A 29 12.87 2.35 2.93
C SER A 29 13.20 1.16 2.05
N LYS A 30 14.49 0.98 1.71
CA LYS A 30 15.01 -0.13 0.89
C LYS A 30 15.98 -1.02 1.68
N GLY A 31 16.09 -2.28 1.28
CA GLY A 31 17.06 -3.26 1.82
C GLY A 31 16.40 -4.57 2.26
N ALA A 32 17.10 -5.37 3.07
CA ALA A 32 16.58 -6.64 3.58
C ALA A 32 15.22 -6.50 4.29
N TRP A 33 14.95 -5.32 4.84
CA TRP A 33 13.62 -4.90 5.25
C TRP A 33 13.22 -3.64 4.48
N SER A 34 12.06 -3.66 3.86
CA SER A 34 11.57 -2.55 3.02
C SER A 34 10.15 -2.15 3.43
N THR A 35 9.87 -0.84 3.45
CA THR A 35 8.54 -0.30 3.71
C THR A 35 8.07 0.46 2.48
N ILE A 36 6.83 0.18 2.07
CA ILE A 36 6.18 0.85 0.94
C ILE A 36 4.82 1.38 1.41
N ILE A 37 4.47 2.58 0.97
CA ILE A 37 3.08 3.06 1.01
C ILE A 37 2.49 2.85 -0.37
N PHE A 38 1.32 2.21 -0.44
CA PHE A 38 0.53 2.09 -1.66
C PHE A 38 -0.67 3.00 -1.61
N ARG A 39 -1.02 3.62 -2.73
CA ARG A 39 -2.32 4.25 -3.00
C ARG A 39 -3.11 3.33 -3.92
N TYR A 40 -4.35 3.01 -3.57
CA TYR A 40 -5.13 2.03 -4.31
C TYR A 40 -6.65 2.29 -4.23
N GLN A 41 -7.40 1.61 -5.09
CA GLN A 41 -8.87 1.52 -5.03
C GLN A 41 -9.31 0.06 -4.98
N GLU A 42 -10.52 -0.17 -4.46
CA GLU A 42 -11.16 -1.49 -4.47
C GLU A 42 -12.37 -1.48 -5.38
N TRP A 43 -12.55 -2.56 -6.12
CA TRP A 43 -13.71 -2.75 -6.99
C TRP A 43 -14.96 -3.05 -6.15
N ASN A 44 -16.01 -2.24 -6.33
CA ASN A 44 -17.31 -2.51 -5.74
C ASN A 44 -18.15 -3.35 -6.71
N ARG A 45 -18.21 -4.66 -6.49
CA ARG A 45 -18.99 -5.60 -7.33
C ARG A 45 -20.47 -5.24 -7.42
N ALA A 46 -21.06 -4.70 -6.36
CA ALA A 46 -22.48 -4.35 -6.33
C ALA A 46 -22.80 -3.10 -7.17
N LYS A 47 -21.84 -2.17 -7.27
CA LYS A 47 -22.01 -0.91 -8.02
C LYS A 47 -21.36 -0.91 -9.40
N GLY A 48 -20.46 -1.86 -9.67
CA GLY A 48 -19.69 -1.89 -10.91
C GLY A 48 -18.74 -0.71 -11.06
N GLU A 49 -18.18 -0.21 -9.96
CA GLU A 49 -17.26 0.94 -9.96
C GLU A 49 -16.14 0.78 -8.94
N TYR A 50 -15.05 1.52 -9.13
CA TYR A 50 -13.99 1.64 -8.12
C TYR A 50 -14.42 2.60 -7.01
N GLY A 51 -14.24 2.18 -5.77
CA GLY A 51 -14.52 3.00 -4.59
C GLY A 51 -13.53 4.17 -4.42
N PRO A 52 -13.65 4.92 -3.31
CA PRO A 52 -12.72 6.00 -3.00
C PRO A 52 -11.28 5.47 -2.81
N GLU A 53 -10.31 6.36 -2.98
CA GLU A 53 -8.89 6.06 -2.72
C GLU A 53 -8.65 5.63 -1.26
N LYS A 54 -7.82 4.59 -1.12
CA LYS A 54 -7.32 4.04 0.12
C LYS A 54 -5.80 3.97 0.07
N TYR A 55 -5.19 3.78 1.24
CA TYR A 55 -3.74 3.66 1.36
C TYR A 55 -3.36 2.46 2.22
N SER A 56 -2.21 1.84 1.95
CA SER A 56 -1.70 0.73 2.74
C SER A 56 -0.20 0.89 2.96
N ILE A 57 0.22 0.95 4.22
CA ILE A 57 1.64 0.89 4.57
C ILE A 57 1.97 -0.58 4.78
N ARG A 58 2.94 -1.11 4.02
CA ARG A 58 3.33 -2.52 4.07
C ARG A 58 4.83 -2.66 4.34
N ARG A 59 5.16 -3.54 5.27
CA ARG A 59 6.55 -3.94 5.55
C ARG A 59 6.82 -5.30 4.92
N TYR A 60 7.94 -5.38 4.22
CA TYR A 60 8.44 -6.59 3.58
C TYR A 60 9.81 -6.97 4.15
N GLN A 61 10.09 -8.27 4.16
CA GLN A 61 11.40 -8.82 4.47
C GLN A 61 11.88 -9.69 3.31
N LYS A 62 13.11 -9.46 2.84
CA LYS A 62 13.76 -10.29 1.82
C LYS A 62 14.32 -11.55 2.48
N ARG A 63 13.88 -12.73 2.06
CA ARG A 63 14.42 -14.04 2.46
C ARG A 63 14.54 -14.93 1.23
N GLY A 64 15.69 -15.61 1.07
CA GLY A 64 15.90 -16.48 -0.08
C GLY A 64 15.83 -15.77 -1.43
N GLY A 65 16.18 -14.48 -1.49
CA GLY A 65 16.12 -13.69 -2.73
C GLY A 65 14.77 -13.03 -3.02
N GLU A 66 13.73 -13.28 -2.23
CA GLU A 66 12.37 -12.78 -2.49
C GLU A 66 11.80 -12.01 -1.29
N TYR A 67 10.99 -11.00 -1.58
CA TYR A 67 10.28 -10.25 -0.55
C TYR A 67 9.00 -10.95 -0.10
N GLN A 68 8.85 -11.07 1.21
CA GLN A 68 7.65 -11.54 1.87
C GLN A 68 7.04 -10.42 2.71
N GLN A 69 5.73 -10.19 2.57
CA GLN A 69 5.02 -9.25 3.42
C GLN A 69 5.03 -9.76 4.88
N LYS A 70 5.33 -8.88 5.84
CA LYS A 70 5.36 -9.20 7.27
C LYS A 70 4.31 -8.46 8.08
N SER A 71 4.07 -7.19 7.79
CA SER A 71 3.02 -6.42 8.42
C SER A 71 2.38 -5.46 7.43
N LYS A 72 1.14 -5.06 7.75
CA LYS A 72 0.41 -4.05 7.00
C LYS A 72 -0.43 -3.19 7.94
N PHE A 73 -0.63 -1.95 7.54
CA PHE A 73 -1.58 -1.03 8.14
C PHE A 73 -2.38 -0.35 7.03
N ASN A 74 -3.71 -0.42 7.10
CA ASN A 74 -4.59 0.13 6.07
C ASN A 74 -5.19 1.45 6.55
N ILE A 75 -5.22 2.42 5.64
CA ILE A 75 -5.80 3.75 5.82
C ILE A 75 -6.97 3.84 4.83
N SER A 76 -8.19 3.85 5.37
CA SER A 76 -9.40 3.56 4.59
C SER A 76 -10.03 4.80 3.94
N SER A 77 -9.50 5.99 4.22
CA SER A 77 -10.00 7.24 3.64
C SER A 77 -8.93 8.35 3.61
N LYS A 78 -9.18 9.37 2.78
CA LYS A 78 -8.39 10.61 2.73
C LYS A 78 -8.40 11.34 4.08
N ASP A 79 -9.52 11.34 4.80
CA ASP A 79 -9.62 12.01 6.10
C ASP A 79 -8.76 11.33 7.16
N GLN A 80 -8.75 9.99 7.19
CA GLN A 80 -7.87 9.25 8.09
C GLN A 80 -6.39 9.51 7.75
N ALA A 81 -6.04 9.58 6.46
CA ALA A 81 -4.69 9.93 6.02
C ALA A 81 -4.28 11.33 6.50
N ARG A 82 -5.16 12.34 6.36
CA ARG A 82 -4.92 13.71 6.84
C ARG A 82 -4.69 13.77 8.34
N THR A 83 -5.47 13.04 9.13
CA THR A 83 -5.29 12.96 10.59
C THR A 83 -3.93 12.36 10.97
N ILE A 84 -3.51 11.30 10.27
CA ILE A 84 -2.20 10.68 10.48
C ILE A 84 -1.08 11.68 10.13
N ILE A 85 -1.18 12.36 8.98
CA ILE A 85 -0.20 13.37 8.54
C ILE A 85 -0.08 14.47 9.60
N ALA A 86 -1.19 15.07 10.04
CA ALA A 86 -1.17 16.15 11.02
C ALA A 86 -0.57 15.71 12.37
N ALA A 87 -0.85 14.47 12.81
CA ALA A 87 -0.27 13.93 14.04
C ALA A 87 1.24 13.73 13.92
N LEU A 88 1.72 13.18 12.79
CA LEU A 88 3.14 12.98 12.54
C LEU A 88 3.87 14.32 12.40
N GLU A 89 3.36 15.25 11.60
CA GLU A 89 3.93 16.59 11.44
C GLU A 89 4.08 17.31 12.79
N LYS A 90 3.06 17.23 13.65
CA LYS A 90 3.10 17.80 15.01
C LYS A 90 4.21 17.19 15.87
N TRP A 91 4.46 15.88 15.76
CA TRP A 91 5.46 15.19 16.59
C TRP A 91 6.88 15.31 16.04
N THR A 92 7.04 15.56 14.74
CA THR A 92 8.34 15.76 14.09
C THR A 92 8.73 17.23 13.94
N ALA A 93 7.86 18.15 14.35
CA ALA A 93 8.18 19.56 14.47
C ALA A 93 9.04 19.75 15.73
N ASP A 94 10.36 19.64 15.56
CA ASP A 94 11.35 20.10 16.54
C ASP A 94 11.28 21.64 16.71
#